data_AF-A0A926UVR0-F1
#
_entry.id   AF-A0A926UVR0-F1
#
_cell.length_a   1.000
_cell.length_b   1.000
_cell.length_c   1.000
_cell.angle_alpha   90.00
_cell.angle_beta   90.00
_cell.angle_gamma   90.00
#
_symmetry.space_group_name_H-M   'P 1'
#
loop_
_entity.id
_entity.type
_entity.pdbx_description
1 polymer ?
#
loop_
_entity_poly.entity_id
_entity_poly.type
_entity_poly.pdbx_seq_one_letter_code
_entity_poly.pdbx_strand_id
1 'polypeptide(L)' 'MSQYQRIEYLIGKDGKVVERAINISGSECVALTAEIELNLGKVETRELLPSYYEAAESQLDCYAIEQAQYNPQY' A
#
# COMPACT_ATOMS: atom_id res chain seq x y z
N MET A 1 -7.15 -5.41 18.94
CA MET A 1 -8.28 -5.75 18.06
C MET A 1 -7.70 -6.06 16.69
N SER A 2 -8.03 -7.19 16.06
CA SER A 2 -7.44 -7.56 14.76
C SER A 2 -8.07 -6.71 13.65
N GLN A 3 -7.23 -5.99 12.90
CA GLN A 3 -7.65 -5.30 11.69
C GLN A 3 -7.75 -6.34 10.56
N TYR A 4 -8.96 -6.53 10.03
CA TYR A 4 -9.18 -7.46 8.92
C TYR A 4 -8.90 -6.74 7.60
N GLN A 5 -7.95 -7.28 6.85
CA GLN A 5 -7.70 -6.91 5.46
C GLN A 5 -8.75 -7.60 4.57
N ARG A 6 -9.31 -6.88 3.60
CA ARG A 6 -10.30 -7.43 2.66
C ARG A 6 -9.92 -7.04 1.24
N ILE A 7 -10.00 -8.00 0.33
CA ILE A 7 -9.93 -7.77 -1.11
C ILE A 7 -11.31 -8.08 -1.72
N GLU A 8 -11.82 -7.17 -2.54
CA GLU A 8 -13.06 -7.35 -3.28
C GLU A 8 -12.78 -7.44 -4.78
N TYR A 9 -13.37 -8.43 -5.44
CA TYR A 9 -13.29 -8.63 -6.88
C TYR A 9 -14.65 -8.45 -7.53
N LEU A 10 -14.69 -7.66 -8.60
CA LEU A 10 -15.85 -7.55 -9.48
C LEU A 10 -15.44 -8.02 -10.88
N ILE A 11 -16.19 -8.97 -11.43
CA ILE A 11 -15.95 -9.52 -12.77
C ILE A 11 -17.03 -8.94 -13.70
N GLY A 12 -16.61 -8.11 -14.64
CA GLY A 12 -17.46 -7.55 -15.69
C GLY A 12 -17.87 -8.60 -16.73
N LYS A 13 -18.98 -8.35 -17.43
CA LYS A 13 -19.44 -9.21 -18.53
C LYS A 13 -18.49 -9.22 -19.73
N ASP A 14 -17.63 -8.22 -19.82
CA ASP A 14 -16.53 -8.09 -20.77
C ASP A 14 -15.27 -8.87 -20.35
N GLY A 15 -15.32 -9.59 -19.22
CA GLY A 15 -14.20 -10.35 -18.68
C GLY A 15 -13.17 -9.50 -17.94
N LYS A 16 -13.41 -8.20 -17.77
CA LYS A 16 -12.54 -7.33 -16.98
C LYS A 16 -12.74 -7.58 -15.48
N VAL A 17 -11.63 -7.62 -14.75
CA VAL A 17 -11.64 -7.77 -13.29
C VAL A 17 -11.26 -6.45 -12.65
N VAL A 18 -12.08 -5.99 -11.71
CA VAL A 18 -11.79 -4.84 -10.85
C VAL A 18 -11.47 -5.37 -9.46
N GLU A 19 -10.30 -5.02 -8.95
CA GLU A 19 -9.84 -5.35 -7.60
C GLU A 19 -9.91 -4.11 -6.70
N ARG A 20 -10.38 -4.28 -5.46
CA ARG A 20 -10.35 -3.24 -4.43
C ARG A 20 -9.76 -3.77 -3.13
N ALA A 21 -8.66 -3.16 -2.70
CA ALA A 21 -8.04 -3.41 -1.41
C ALA A 21 -8.64 -2.49 -0.33
N ILE A 22 -9.21 -3.07 0.72
CA ILE A 22 -9.93 -2.37 1.79
C ILE A 22 -9.24 -2.65 3.13
N ASN A 23 -9.14 -1.60 3.96
CA ASN A 23 -8.44 -1.63 5.26
C ASN A 23 -6.95 -1.99 5.14
N ILE A 24 -6.32 -1.63 4.02
CA ILE A 24 -4.90 -1.78 3.78
C ILE A 24 -4.35 -0.39 3.45
N SER A 25 -3.25 -0.02 4.09
CA SER A 25 -2.62 1.30 3.98
C SER A 25 -1.19 1.17 3.47
N GLY A 26 -0.69 2.22 2.82
CA GLY A 26 0.71 2.23 2.36
C GLY A 26 1.02 1.27 1.23
N SER A 27 2.32 1.01 1.07
CA SER A 27 2.87 0.09 0.07
C SER A 27 2.48 -1.37 0.27
N GLU A 28 1.97 -1.74 1.45
CA GLU A 28 1.47 -3.09 1.74
C GLU A 28 0.33 -3.47 0.81
N CYS A 29 -0.51 -2.51 0.40
CA CYS A 29 -1.59 -2.75 -0.57
C CYS A 29 -1.05 -3.30 -1.89
N VAL A 30 0.04 -2.72 -2.41
CA VAL A 30 0.62 -3.13 -3.69
C VAL A 30 1.34 -4.46 -3.55
N ALA A 31 2.04 -4.68 -2.42
CA ALA A 31 2.73 -5.94 -2.18
C ALA A 31 1.74 -7.11 -2.04
N LEU A 32 0.62 -6.90 -1.35
CA LEU A 32 -0.39 -7.93 -1.12
C LEU A 32 -1.10 -8.33 -2.42
N THR A 33 -1.42 -7.38 -3.29
CA THR A 33 -2.16 -7.67 -4.52
C THR A 33 -1.28 -8.14 -5.67
N ALA A 34 0.04 -7.88 -5.63
CA ALA A 34 0.96 -8.20 -6.73
C ALA A 34 0.92 -9.67 -7.19
N GLU A 35 0.88 -10.62 -6.26
CA GLU A 35 0.82 -12.04 -6.61
C GLU A 35 -0.54 -12.40 -7.24
N ILE A 36 -1.63 -11.80 -6.76
CA ILE A 36 -2.96 -12.08 -7.28
C ILE A 36 -3.13 -11.48 -8.67
N GLU A 37 -2.69 -10.23 -8.86
CA GLU A 37 -2.66 -9.56 -10.15
C GLU A 37 -1.87 -10.38 -11.18
N LEU A 38 -0.70 -10.91 -10.80
CA LEU A 38 0.13 -11.75 -11.68
C LEU A 38 -0.58 -13.03 -12.13
N ASN A 39 -1.38 -13.63 -11.24
CA ASN A 39 -2.17 -14.83 -11.56
C ASN A 39 -3.43 -14.53 -12.38
N LEU A 40 -4.06 -13.37 -12.16
CA LEU A 40 -5.28 -12.96 -12.85
C LEU A 40 -5.02 -12.38 -14.25
N GLY A 41 -3.87 -11.73 -14.46
CA GLY A 41 -3.48 -11.22 -15.77
C GLY A 41 -2.58 -9.98 -15.72
N LYS A 42 -2.82 -9.03 -16.63
CA LYS A 42 -2.08 -7.77 -16.69
C LYS A 42 -2.94 -6.63 -16.16
N VAL A 43 -2.39 -5.85 -15.24
CA VAL A 43 -3.03 -4.62 -14.75
C VAL A 43 -3.13 -3.60 -15.89
N GLU A 44 -4.34 -3.23 -16.28
CA GLU A 44 -4.59 -2.18 -17.28
C GLU A 44 -4.45 -0.79 -16.65
N THR A 45 -5.04 -0.60 -15.47
CA THR A 45 -5.10 0.68 -14.76
C THR A 45 -5.03 0.47 -13.26
N ARG A 46 -4.40 1.40 -12.53
CA ARG A 46 -4.35 1.42 -11.07
C ARG A 46 -4.67 2.82 -10.54
N GLU A 47 -5.54 2.88 -9.55
CA GLU A 47 -5.88 4.09 -8.81
C GLU A 47 -5.54 3.87 -7.34
N LEU A 48 -4.75 4.77 -6.75
CA LEU A 48 -4.33 4.70 -5.35
C LEU A 48 -5.16 5.68 -4.53
N LEU A 49 -5.84 5.16 -3.50
CA LEU A 49 -6.64 5.97 -2.59
C LEU A 49 -5.75 6.78 -1.64
N PRO A 50 -6.24 7.88 -1.03
CA PRO A 50 -5.47 8.69 -0.07
C PRO A 50 -4.79 7.88 1.04
N SER A 51 -5.44 6.81 1.53
CA SER A 51 -4.90 5.88 2.54
C SER A 51 -3.60 5.17 2.13
N TYR A 52 -3.31 5.11 0.83
CA TYR A 52 -2.00 4.65 0.33
C TYR A 52 -0.88 5.60 0.77
N TYR A 53 -1.14 6.91 0.77
CA TYR A 53 -0.13 7.93 1.07
C TYR A 53 -0.02 8.24 2.57
N GLU A 54 -1.08 8.01 3.35
CA GLU A 54 -1.09 8.25 4.79
C GLU A 54 -0.01 7.46 5.55
N ALA A 55 0.33 6.25 5.12
CA ALA A 55 1.40 5.46 5.75
C ALA A 55 2.81 6.00 5.45
N ALA A 56 3.00 6.72 4.34
CA ALA A 56 4.28 7.31 4.00
C ALA A 56 4.62 8.51 4.91
N GLU A 57 3.60 9.25 5.38
CA GLU A 57 3.80 10.36 6.30
C GLU A 57 4.27 9.89 7.68
N SER A 58 3.81 8.73 8.16
CA SER A 58 4.29 8.14 9.42
C SER A 58 5.77 7.69 9.35
N GLN A 59 6.32 7.49 8.16
CA GLN A 59 7.71 7.06 7.98
C GLN A 59 8.68 8.23 7.86
N LEU A 60 8.20 9.43 7.52
CA LEU A 60 8.99 10.67 7.54
C LEU A 60 9.31 11.13 8.98
N ASP A 61 8.47 10.79 9.96
CA ASP A 61 8.72 11.10 11.38
C ASP A 61 9.85 10.26 12.01
N CYS A 62 10.29 9.18 11.36
CA CYS A 62 11.37 8.31 11.85
C CYS A 62 12.77 8.84 11.51
N TYR A 63 12.91 9.66 10.47
CA TYR A 63 14.21 10.15 9.99
C TYR A 63 14.67 11.47 10.64
N ALA A 64 13.84 12.09 11.48
CA ALA A 64 14.14 13.37 12.12
C ALA A 64 14.88 13.25 13.48
N ILE A 65 15.14 12.04 13.99
CA ILE A 65 15.77 11.86 15.31
C ILE A 65 17.29 11.56 15.23
N GLU A 66 17.82 11.07 14.09
CA GLU A 66 19.24 10.66 14.01
C GLU A 66 20.25 11.78 13.69
N GLN A 67 19.82 13.00 13.37
CA GLN A 67 20.75 14.11 13.09
C GLN A 67 21.07 14.98 14.33
N ALA A 68 20.51 14.68 15.51
CA ALA A 68 20.68 15.49 16.71
C ALA A 68 21.71 14.94 17.73
N GLN A 69 22.34 13.78 17.49
CA GLN A 69 23.25 13.15 18.47
C GLN A 69 24.67 12.83 17.98
N TYR A 70 25.14 13.37 16.86
CA TYR A 70 26.57 13.34 16.52
C TYR A 70 27.20 14.73 16.64
N ASN A 71 27.48 15.14 17.88
CA ASN A 71 28.44 16.20 18.18
C ASN A 71 29.76 15.53 18.63
N PRO A 72 30.74 15.29 17.73
CA PRO A 72 32.07 14.89 18.15
C PRO A 72 32.82 16.13 18.62
N GLN A 73 32.69 16.45 19.91
CA GLN A 73 33.45 17.53 20.53
C GLN A 73 34.61 16.92 21.34
N TYR A 74 35.80 16.97 20.72
CA TYR A 74 37.17 16.84 21.24
C TYR A 74 37.49 15.77 22.30
#